data_AF-A0A960XRK8-F1
#
_entry.id   AF-A0A960XRK8-F1
#
_cell.length_a   1.000
_cell.length_b   1.000
_cell.length_c   1.000
_cell.angle_alpha   90.00
_cell.angle_beta   90.00
_cell.angle_gamma   90.00
#
_symmetry.space_group_name_H-M   'P 1'
#
loop_
_entity.id
_entity.type
_entity.pdbx_description
1 polymer ?
#
loop_
_entity_poly.entity_id
_entity_poly.type
_entity_poly.pdbx_seq_one_letter_code
_entity_poly.pdbx_strand_id
1 'polypeptide(L)'
;MKDWGFKSKQESLIGMWQLICAIAFLGFALFLKISGPERVFGTWNLRVLQPPYEDARGITSGVECSRSGGEPWISNPCDPWERRFNYPRTWLLLKHFGLNQSHSKGLAIAFAISFAFGVLLFPSSSLTILSGLVILTGIFSPAVMLAIKGGNNDLVVFGLLSLSVHFIISQRKTAPIASVTSVFCAFLLKFYPVVAASGFAVLPRKQLTIRLVSLAGMVAVYVLARRDEIQTVLEATPMAAISSYGRSVAVTRLAQISPQIEGLATALSWIGVALAVALFVSSFFRNQSLPALVESDRWTVCAFLTGSSVFCGTFLVGNNWDYRLMFLLFSFPCLVSFCQASEKRIKVVAALTLLASIASFWHLGIWNALKTVPYGSQASVAFDELCNWIAFIGLAYLMGIILSPLLQRPIPPPNCDRLHPDSGLQ
;
A
#
# COMPACT_ATOMS: atom_id res chain seq x y z
N MET A 1 7.74 24.88 38.04
CA MET A 1 8.23 23.50 38.26
C MET A 1 7.21 22.38 37.96
N LYS A 2 5.96 22.66 37.53
CA LYS A 2 4.96 21.62 37.19
C LYS A 2 4.91 21.20 35.70
N ASP A 3 5.61 21.90 34.80
CA ASP A 3 5.58 21.61 33.35
C ASP A 3 6.67 20.64 32.85
N TRP A 4 7.58 20.18 33.72
CA TRP A 4 8.64 19.24 33.33
C TRP A 4 8.21 17.76 33.35
N GLY A 5 7.07 17.43 34.00
CA GLY A 5 6.62 16.04 34.17
C GLY A 5 5.78 15.47 33.02
N PHE A 6 5.19 16.31 32.16
CA PHE A 6 4.33 15.85 31.06
C PHE A 6 5.09 15.61 29.76
N LYS A 7 6.13 16.42 29.48
CA LYS A 7 7.01 16.22 28.30
C LYS A 7 7.78 14.90 28.35
N SER A 8 8.28 14.50 29.53
CA SER A 8 9.08 13.26 29.65
C SER A 8 8.27 11.96 29.43
N LYS A 9 6.96 11.98 29.72
CA LYS A 9 6.07 10.82 29.52
C LYS A 9 5.63 10.66 28.07
N GLN A 10 5.58 11.75 27.31
CA GLN A 10 5.24 11.72 25.89
C GLN A 10 6.46 11.38 25.03
N GLU A 11 7.66 11.82 25.42
CA GLU A 11 8.93 11.40 24.80
C GLU A 11 9.26 9.92 25.05
N SER A 12 8.87 9.33 26.19
CA SER A 12 9.09 7.90 26.45
C SER A 12 8.24 6.96 25.58
N LEU A 13 7.10 7.44 25.07
CA LEU A 13 6.23 6.70 24.16
C LEU A 13 6.66 6.84 22.69
N ILE A 14 7.33 7.93 22.33
CA ILE A 14 7.75 8.24 20.95
C ILE A 14 8.79 7.23 20.42
N GLY A 15 9.45 6.45 21.27
CA GLY A 15 10.33 5.34 20.86
C GLY A 15 9.72 3.93 20.93
N MET A 16 8.56 3.75 21.57
CA MET A 16 8.05 2.41 21.90
C MET A 16 7.57 1.65 20.66
N TRP A 17 6.87 2.32 19.74
CA TRP A 17 6.41 1.70 18.48
C TRP A 17 7.58 1.26 17.59
N GLN A 18 8.56 2.15 17.39
CA GLN A 18 9.74 1.88 16.57
C GLN A 18 10.58 0.77 17.19
N LEU A 19 10.72 0.76 18.52
CA LEU A 19 11.41 -0.30 19.24
C LEU A 19 10.70 -1.65 19.07
N ILE A 20 9.37 -1.70 19.27
CA ILE A 20 8.58 -2.92 19.07
C ILE A 20 8.72 -3.43 17.63
N CYS A 21 8.59 -2.55 16.64
CA CYS A 21 8.74 -2.93 15.24
C CYS A 21 10.16 -3.41 14.93
N ALA A 22 11.18 -2.72 15.42
CA ALA A 22 12.57 -3.12 15.23
C ALA A 22 12.85 -4.51 15.84
N ILE A 23 12.37 -4.75 17.07
CA ILE A 23 12.45 -6.06 17.72
C ILE A 23 11.71 -7.12 16.91
N ALA A 24 10.51 -6.81 16.42
CA ALA A 24 9.71 -7.76 15.64
C ALA A 24 10.39 -8.12 14.30
N PHE A 25 10.94 -7.14 13.58
CA PHE A 25 11.68 -7.38 12.34
C PHE A 25 12.99 -8.14 12.58
N LEU A 26 13.74 -7.79 13.65
CA LEU A 26 14.96 -8.53 14.04
C LEU A 26 14.64 -9.96 14.45
N GLY A 27 13.57 -10.17 15.22
CA GLY A 27 13.08 -11.49 15.62
C GLY A 27 12.68 -12.33 14.40
N PHE A 28 11.98 -11.74 13.43
CA PHE A 28 11.64 -12.41 12.18
C PHE A 28 12.86 -12.75 11.34
N ALA A 29 13.82 -11.83 11.20
CA ALA A 29 15.08 -12.07 10.50
C ALA A 29 15.90 -13.20 11.16
N LEU A 30 15.92 -13.23 12.50
CA LEU A 30 16.55 -14.30 13.27
C LEU A 30 15.81 -15.64 13.06
N PHE A 31 14.48 -15.64 13.06
CA PHE A 31 13.68 -16.83 12.79
C PHE A 31 13.94 -17.39 11.38
N LEU A 32 14.00 -16.53 10.36
CA LEU A 32 14.41 -16.90 9.01
C LEU A 32 15.82 -17.53 8.97
N LYS A 33 16.76 -16.94 9.70
CA LYS A 33 18.15 -17.43 9.76
C LYS A 33 18.25 -18.80 10.44
N ILE A 34 17.53 -19.01 11.55
CA ILE A 34 17.61 -20.25 12.35
C ILE A 34 16.82 -21.39 11.70
N SER A 35 15.57 -21.12 11.31
CA SER A 35 14.64 -22.17 10.85
C SER A 35 14.69 -22.41 9.35
N GLY A 36 15.28 -21.49 8.59
CA GLY A 36 15.33 -21.54 7.13
C GLY A 36 14.05 -21.05 6.46
N PRO A 37 14.15 -20.48 5.24
CA PRO A 37 13.03 -19.83 4.57
C PRO A 37 11.85 -20.78 4.30
N GLU A 38 12.10 -22.05 3.96
CA GLU A 38 11.03 -23.01 3.66
C GLU A 38 10.12 -23.27 4.85
N ARG A 39 10.70 -23.48 6.05
CA ARG A 39 9.91 -23.70 7.28
C ARG A 39 9.18 -22.43 7.69
N VAL A 40 9.87 -21.29 7.66
CA VAL A 40 9.28 -20.01 8.06
C VAL A 40 8.12 -19.64 7.14
N PHE A 41 8.30 -19.59 5.82
CA PHE A 41 7.19 -19.25 4.92
C PHE A 41 6.11 -20.35 4.90
N GLY A 42 6.48 -21.60 5.16
CA GLY A 42 5.55 -22.71 5.36
C GLY A 42 4.53 -22.46 6.47
N THR A 43 4.87 -21.75 7.55
CA THR A 43 3.89 -21.41 8.61
C THR A 43 2.78 -20.47 8.13
N TRP A 44 2.99 -19.76 7.01
CA TRP A 44 1.98 -18.94 6.35
C TRP A 44 1.32 -19.64 5.15
N ASN A 45 1.51 -20.95 4.99
CA ASN A 45 1.09 -21.73 3.82
C ASN A 45 1.68 -21.20 2.50
N LEU A 46 2.86 -20.59 2.56
CA LEU A 46 3.56 -20.06 1.39
C LEU A 46 4.66 -21.04 0.96
N ARG A 47 4.59 -21.47 -0.31
CA ARG A 47 5.63 -22.29 -0.92
C ARG A 47 6.76 -21.41 -1.44
N VAL A 48 7.99 -21.75 -1.04
CA VAL A 48 9.22 -21.18 -1.60
C VAL A 48 9.51 -21.89 -2.93
N LEU A 49 9.62 -21.11 -4.00
CA LEU A 49 10.04 -21.62 -5.30
C LEU A 49 11.57 -21.70 -5.35
N GLN A 50 12.08 -22.60 -6.19
CA GLN A 50 13.51 -22.68 -6.48
C GLN A 50 13.75 -22.29 -7.94
N PRO A 51 14.67 -21.34 -8.22
CA PRO A 51 15.43 -20.55 -7.23
C PRO A 51 14.55 -19.56 -6.43
N PRO A 52 14.97 -19.09 -5.23
CA PRO A 52 14.14 -18.23 -4.39
C PRO A 52 14.08 -16.78 -4.90
N TYR A 53 13.14 -16.01 -4.32
CA TYR A 53 12.87 -14.60 -4.60
C TYR A 53 12.48 -14.36 -6.05
N GLU A 54 11.38 -14.97 -6.48
CA GLU A 54 10.93 -15.01 -7.88
C GLU A 54 10.77 -13.63 -8.52
N ASP A 55 10.37 -12.60 -7.77
CA ASP A 55 10.15 -11.25 -8.29
C ASP A 55 11.48 -10.49 -8.41
N ALA A 56 12.31 -10.52 -7.37
CA ALA A 56 13.66 -9.94 -7.43
C ALA A 56 14.52 -10.62 -8.52
N ARG A 57 14.32 -11.93 -8.73
CA ARG A 57 14.93 -12.67 -9.82
C ARG A 57 14.43 -12.24 -11.19
N GLY A 58 13.13 -12.00 -11.34
CA GLY A 58 12.56 -11.46 -12.58
C GLY A 58 13.19 -10.11 -12.96
N ILE A 59 13.49 -9.27 -11.97
CA ILE A 59 14.22 -8.02 -12.17
C ILE A 59 15.66 -8.29 -12.64
N THR A 60 16.41 -9.11 -11.89
CA THR A 60 17.83 -9.34 -12.16
C THR A 60 18.09 -10.17 -13.43
N SER A 61 17.20 -11.09 -13.79
CA SER A 61 17.26 -11.82 -15.07
C SER A 61 17.01 -10.89 -16.25
N GLY A 62 16.04 -9.97 -16.14
CA GLY A 62 15.80 -8.96 -17.17
C GLY A 62 17.00 -8.00 -17.34
N VAL A 63 17.64 -7.60 -16.23
CA VAL A 63 18.87 -6.80 -16.25
C VAL A 63 20.01 -7.54 -16.95
N GLU A 64 20.20 -8.81 -16.60
CA GLU A 64 21.23 -9.68 -17.20
C GLU A 64 21.00 -9.86 -18.71
N CYS A 65 19.77 -10.14 -19.12
CA CYS A 65 19.38 -10.29 -20.53
C CYS A 65 19.56 -8.99 -21.32
N SER A 66 19.18 -7.84 -20.74
CA SER A 66 19.37 -6.53 -21.39
C SER A 66 20.85 -6.17 -21.56
N ARG A 67 21.71 -6.61 -20.63
CA ARG A 67 23.16 -6.39 -20.74
C ARG A 67 23.78 -7.19 -21.88
N SER A 68 23.23 -8.36 -22.19
CA SER A 68 23.63 -9.19 -23.34
C SER A 68 23.08 -8.68 -24.68
N GLY A 69 22.43 -7.52 -24.72
CA GLY A 69 21.85 -6.92 -25.93
C GLY A 69 20.46 -7.43 -26.28
N GLY A 70 19.83 -8.25 -25.44
CA GLY A 70 18.46 -8.73 -25.64
C GLY A 70 17.39 -7.72 -25.19
N GLU A 71 16.16 -7.94 -25.64
CA GLU A 71 14.97 -7.17 -25.26
C GLU A 71 14.07 -8.00 -24.32
N PRO A 72 14.26 -7.92 -22.99
CA PRO A 72 13.68 -8.86 -22.03
C PRO A 72 12.14 -8.77 -21.92
N TRP A 73 11.52 -7.70 -22.41
CA TRP A 73 10.06 -7.58 -22.50
C TRP A 73 9.45 -8.51 -23.54
N ILE A 74 10.20 -8.85 -24.60
CA ILE A 74 9.74 -9.74 -25.68
C ILE A 74 10.04 -11.19 -25.30
N SER A 75 11.30 -11.46 -24.96
CA SER A 75 11.79 -12.77 -24.54
C SER A 75 12.90 -12.59 -23.52
N ASN A 76 12.84 -13.35 -22.42
CA ASN A 76 13.83 -13.29 -21.35
C ASN A 76 14.39 -14.70 -21.08
N PRO A 77 15.29 -15.21 -21.95
CA PRO A 77 15.91 -16.53 -21.78
C PRO A 77 16.81 -16.62 -20.54
N CYS A 78 17.15 -15.47 -19.92
CA CYS A 78 17.90 -15.45 -18.67
C CYS A 78 17.01 -15.79 -17.46
N ASP A 79 15.68 -15.66 -17.55
CA ASP A 79 14.78 -16.04 -16.46
C ASP A 79 14.63 -17.56 -16.41
N PRO A 80 14.84 -18.23 -15.26
CA PRO A 80 14.72 -19.69 -15.16
C PRO A 80 13.32 -20.23 -15.47
N TRP A 81 12.31 -19.36 -15.48
CA TRP A 81 10.93 -19.71 -15.82
C TRP A 81 10.48 -19.09 -17.16
N GLU A 82 11.42 -18.55 -17.94
CA GLU A 82 11.20 -17.92 -19.25
C GLU A 82 10.12 -16.83 -19.23
N ARG A 83 9.91 -16.18 -18.07
CA ARG A 83 8.91 -15.12 -17.92
C ARG A 83 9.39 -13.85 -18.60
N ARG A 84 8.50 -13.23 -19.39
CA ARG A 84 8.73 -11.88 -19.92
C ARG A 84 8.96 -10.89 -18.78
N PHE A 85 9.88 -9.98 -18.99
CA PHE A 85 10.12 -8.88 -18.06
C PHE A 85 8.93 -7.92 -18.10
N ASN A 86 8.34 -7.65 -16.94
CA ASN A 86 7.10 -6.89 -16.78
C ASN A 86 7.28 -5.66 -15.86
N TYR A 87 8.50 -5.11 -15.80
CA TYR A 87 8.81 -3.94 -15.00
C TYR A 87 9.17 -2.73 -15.88
N PRO A 88 9.02 -1.49 -15.36
CA PRO A 88 9.49 -0.30 -16.06
C PRO A 88 10.99 -0.34 -16.36
N ARG A 89 11.40 0.31 -17.46
CA ARG A 89 12.79 0.38 -17.92
C ARG A 89 13.77 0.93 -16.89
N THR A 90 13.30 1.69 -15.91
CA THR A 90 14.09 2.17 -14.76
C THR A 90 14.88 1.03 -14.10
N TRP A 91 14.29 -0.16 -14.00
CA TRP A 91 14.97 -1.34 -13.43
C TRP A 91 16.13 -1.85 -14.29
N LEU A 92 16.07 -1.69 -15.62
CA LEU A 92 17.15 -2.12 -16.52
C LEU A 92 18.38 -1.20 -16.43
N LEU A 93 18.27 -0.01 -15.83
CA LEU A 93 19.44 0.85 -15.55
C LEU A 93 20.42 0.17 -14.60
N LEU A 94 19.97 -0.82 -13.83
CA LEU A 94 20.81 -1.62 -12.95
C LEU A 94 21.91 -2.41 -13.70
N LYS A 95 21.79 -2.56 -15.03
CA LYS A 95 22.83 -3.21 -15.86
C LYS A 95 24.16 -2.49 -15.81
N HIS A 96 24.15 -1.17 -15.61
CA HIS A 96 25.37 -0.35 -15.49
C HIS A 96 26.14 -0.60 -14.20
N PHE A 97 25.50 -1.19 -13.19
CA PHE A 97 26.13 -1.60 -11.94
C PHE A 97 26.54 -3.08 -11.93
N GLY A 98 26.40 -3.78 -13.07
CA GLY A 98 26.80 -5.18 -13.19
C GLY A 98 25.89 -6.17 -12.48
N LEU A 99 24.68 -5.75 -12.06
CA LEU A 99 23.71 -6.65 -11.41
C LEU A 99 23.32 -7.80 -12.34
N ASN A 100 23.13 -8.97 -11.74
CA ASN A 100 22.72 -10.21 -12.38
C ASN A 100 21.97 -11.08 -11.36
N GLN A 101 21.58 -12.28 -11.77
CA GLN A 101 20.78 -13.18 -10.92
C GLN A 101 21.40 -13.61 -9.59
N SER A 102 22.73 -13.58 -9.42
CA SER A 102 23.36 -13.89 -8.13
C SER A 102 23.02 -12.84 -7.06
N HIS A 103 22.65 -11.64 -7.49
CA HIS A 103 22.29 -10.52 -6.62
C HIS A 103 20.81 -10.54 -6.17
N SER A 104 19.99 -11.48 -6.66
CA SER A 104 18.54 -11.55 -6.35
C SER A 104 18.25 -11.51 -4.86
N LYS A 105 19.01 -12.27 -4.05
CA LYS A 105 18.85 -12.31 -2.59
C LYS A 105 19.19 -10.96 -1.95
N GLY A 106 20.29 -10.32 -2.35
CA GLY A 106 20.69 -9.02 -1.84
C GLY A 106 19.65 -7.95 -2.16
N LEU A 107 19.12 -7.96 -3.38
CA LEU A 107 18.06 -7.06 -3.82
C LEU A 107 16.76 -7.28 -3.01
N ALA A 108 16.35 -8.53 -2.80
CA ALA A 108 15.17 -8.85 -1.97
C ALA A 108 15.33 -8.38 -0.52
N ILE A 109 16.52 -8.54 0.07
CA ILE A 109 16.81 -8.02 1.42
C ILE A 109 16.74 -6.49 1.45
N ALA A 110 17.30 -5.80 0.45
CA ALA A 110 17.21 -4.34 0.35
C ALA A 110 15.75 -3.87 0.27
N PHE A 111 14.91 -4.58 -0.47
CA PHE A 111 13.48 -4.30 -0.56
C PHE A 111 12.77 -4.48 0.79
N ALA A 112 13.04 -5.59 1.50
CA ALA A 112 12.48 -5.83 2.83
C ALA A 112 12.94 -4.78 3.86
N ILE A 113 14.21 -4.34 3.81
CA ILE A 113 14.73 -3.25 4.65
C ILE A 113 14.00 -1.93 4.34
N SER A 114 13.77 -1.62 3.06
CA SER A 114 13.01 -0.43 2.66
C SER A 114 11.58 -0.44 3.21
N PHE A 115 10.92 -1.60 3.19
CA PHE A 115 9.61 -1.78 3.80
C PHE A 115 9.65 -1.58 5.32
N ALA A 116 10.58 -2.24 6.01
CA ALA A 116 10.75 -2.11 7.46
C ALA A 116 11.01 -0.66 7.87
N PHE A 117 11.90 0.03 7.15
CA PHE A 117 12.15 1.46 7.33
C PHE A 117 10.87 2.29 7.11
N GLY A 118 10.09 1.99 6.07
CA GLY A 118 8.80 2.62 5.82
C GLY A 118 7.79 2.47 6.96
N VAL A 119 7.76 1.31 7.64
CA VAL A 119 6.91 1.09 8.83
C VAL A 119 7.41 1.88 10.04
N LEU A 120 8.73 1.97 10.23
CA LEU A 120 9.33 2.72 11.33
C LEU A 120 9.07 4.24 11.24
N LEU A 121 8.73 4.76 10.06
CA LEU A 121 8.33 6.16 9.86
C LEU A 121 6.93 6.48 10.40
N PHE A 122 6.16 5.48 10.83
CA PHE A 122 4.84 5.72 11.41
C PHE A 122 5.02 6.36 12.80
N PRO A 123 4.48 7.56 13.05
CA PRO A 123 4.73 8.29 14.28
C PRO A 123 3.93 7.70 15.43
N SER A 124 4.61 7.35 16.52
CA SER A 124 4.01 6.78 17.74
C SER A 124 2.93 7.68 18.34
N SER A 125 3.03 9.01 18.15
CA SER A 125 2.03 9.98 18.61
C SER A 125 0.67 9.83 17.92
N SER A 126 0.63 9.23 16.73
CA SER A 126 -0.58 9.01 15.94
C SER A 126 -1.12 7.58 16.08
N LEU A 127 -0.41 6.70 16.83
CA LEU A 127 -0.76 5.29 16.95
C LEU A 127 -1.28 4.97 18.35
N THR A 128 -2.52 4.52 18.43
CA THR A 128 -3.05 3.84 19.61
C THR A 128 -2.47 2.42 19.71
N ILE A 129 -2.49 1.82 20.91
CA ILE A 129 -2.05 0.41 21.10
C ILE A 129 -2.82 -0.52 20.14
N LEU A 130 -4.13 -0.32 20.01
CA LEU A 130 -4.96 -1.11 19.09
C LEU A 130 -4.52 -0.93 17.63
N SER A 131 -4.22 0.29 17.19
CA SER A 131 -3.70 0.54 15.83
C SER A 131 -2.37 -0.17 15.60
N GLY A 132 -1.46 -0.11 16.58
CA GLY A 132 -0.18 -0.81 16.53
C GLY A 132 -0.34 -2.32 16.43
N LEU A 133 -1.23 -2.91 17.23
CA LEU A 133 -1.53 -4.35 17.17
C LEU A 133 -2.10 -4.75 15.81
N VAL A 134 -3.07 -4.00 15.29
CA VAL A 134 -3.67 -4.25 13.97
C VAL A 134 -2.62 -4.15 12.85
N ILE A 135 -1.74 -3.15 12.90
CA ILE A 135 -0.63 -3.03 11.94
C ILE A 135 0.31 -4.22 12.06
N LEU A 136 0.71 -4.64 13.26
CA LEU A 136 1.59 -5.81 13.44
C LEU A 136 0.94 -7.09 12.91
N THR A 137 -0.35 -7.30 13.16
CA THR A 137 -1.12 -8.41 12.57
C THR A 137 -1.13 -8.35 11.05
N GLY A 138 -1.15 -7.15 10.47
CA GLY A 138 -1.03 -6.96 9.02
C GLY A 138 0.38 -7.24 8.49
N ILE A 139 1.42 -6.75 9.17
CA ILE A 139 2.84 -6.93 8.79
C ILE A 139 3.20 -8.43 8.76
N PHE A 140 2.74 -9.19 9.74
CA PHE A 140 2.98 -10.63 9.84
C PHE A 140 1.85 -11.48 9.25
N SER A 141 1.12 -10.95 8.27
CA SER A 141 0.09 -11.67 7.55
C SER A 141 0.65 -12.46 6.35
N PRO A 142 -0.07 -13.48 5.84
CA PRO A 142 0.27 -14.15 4.60
C PRO A 142 0.48 -13.20 3.41
N ALA A 143 -0.31 -12.13 3.29
CA ALA A 143 -0.18 -11.16 2.21
C ALA A 143 1.19 -10.45 2.20
N VAL A 144 1.63 -9.89 3.33
CA VAL A 144 2.93 -9.20 3.42
C VAL A 144 4.08 -10.21 3.32
N MET A 145 3.92 -11.39 3.92
CA MET A 145 4.91 -12.47 3.82
C MET A 145 5.10 -12.94 2.37
N LEU A 146 4.05 -12.94 1.55
CA LEU A 146 4.15 -13.26 0.12
C LEU A 146 5.06 -12.26 -0.61
N ALA A 147 4.97 -10.96 -0.31
CA ALA A 147 5.88 -9.95 -0.89
C ALA A 147 7.34 -10.16 -0.45
N ILE A 148 7.57 -10.42 0.85
CA ILE A 148 8.92 -10.63 1.38
C ILE A 148 9.54 -11.92 0.80
N LYS A 149 8.76 -12.99 0.74
CA LYS A 149 9.16 -14.27 0.14
C LYS A 149 9.54 -14.11 -1.33
N GLY A 150 8.73 -13.40 -2.10
CA GLY A 150 8.99 -13.13 -3.52
C GLY A 150 10.11 -12.12 -3.78
N GLY A 151 10.48 -11.31 -2.78
CA GLY A 151 11.36 -10.16 -2.98
C GLY A 151 10.71 -9.14 -3.90
N ASN A 152 9.42 -8.86 -3.70
CA ASN A 152 8.66 -7.97 -4.58
C ASN A 152 9.08 -6.51 -4.38
N ASN A 153 9.25 -5.78 -5.48
CA ASN A 153 9.61 -4.36 -5.44
C ASN A 153 8.50 -3.45 -4.88
N ASP A 154 7.27 -3.95 -4.69
CA ASP A 154 6.21 -3.22 -3.97
C ASP A 154 6.59 -2.91 -2.51
N LEU A 155 7.53 -3.65 -1.92
CA LEU A 155 8.13 -3.34 -0.63
C LEU A 155 8.91 -2.00 -0.64
N VAL A 156 9.63 -1.71 -1.73
CA VAL A 156 10.31 -0.41 -1.91
C VAL A 156 9.31 0.68 -2.20
N VAL A 157 8.30 0.40 -3.03
CA VAL A 157 7.19 1.33 -3.29
C VAL A 157 6.52 1.74 -1.98
N PHE A 158 6.23 0.78 -1.08
CA PHE A 158 5.71 1.08 0.25
C PHE A 158 6.63 2.02 1.04
N GLY A 159 7.93 1.73 1.10
CA GLY A 159 8.90 2.61 1.77
C GLY A 159 8.95 4.03 1.20
N LEU A 160 8.89 4.18 -0.12
CA LEU A 160 8.83 5.48 -0.80
C LEU A 160 7.53 6.23 -0.49
N LEU A 161 6.39 5.54 -0.44
CA LEU A 161 5.12 6.16 -0.05
C LEU A 161 5.12 6.57 1.43
N SER A 162 5.72 5.77 2.33
CA SER A 162 5.93 6.17 3.73
C SER A 162 6.78 7.43 3.85
N LEU A 163 7.86 7.54 3.06
CA LEU A 163 8.67 8.75 2.97
C LEU A 163 7.86 9.95 2.47
N SER A 164 7.03 9.76 1.44
CA SER A 164 6.15 10.82 0.96
C SER A 164 5.23 11.31 2.06
N VAL A 165 4.50 10.41 2.75
CA VAL A 165 3.62 10.76 3.87
C VAL A 165 4.38 11.52 4.96
N HIS A 166 5.58 11.05 5.32
CA HIS A 166 6.43 11.73 6.30
C HIS A 166 6.77 13.16 5.88
N PHE A 167 7.18 13.37 4.61
CA PHE A 167 7.52 14.70 4.08
C PHE A 167 6.29 15.58 3.79
N ILE A 168 5.10 15.00 3.59
CA ILE A 168 3.87 15.80 3.49
C ILE A 168 3.60 16.54 4.79
N ILE A 169 3.81 15.86 5.93
CA ILE A 169 3.52 16.38 7.26
C ILE A 169 4.71 17.17 7.86
N SER A 170 5.92 16.95 7.34
CA SER A 170 7.13 17.64 7.80
C SER A 170 7.12 19.15 7.49
N GLN A 171 7.60 19.96 8.43
CA GLN A 171 7.76 21.42 8.28
C GLN A 171 9.11 21.82 7.66
N ARG A 172 9.91 20.86 7.17
CA ARG A 172 11.22 21.15 6.59
C ARG A 172 11.09 21.86 5.23
N LYS A 173 12.00 22.78 4.93
CA LYS A 173 12.03 23.50 3.64
C LYS A 173 12.13 22.57 2.42
N THR A 174 12.81 21.44 2.55
CA THR A 174 12.97 20.44 1.49
C THR A 174 11.79 19.47 1.36
N ALA A 175 10.85 19.48 2.30
CA ALA A 175 9.77 18.52 2.38
C ALA A 175 8.81 18.54 1.16
N PRO A 176 8.47 19.69 0.55
CA PRO A 176 7.65 19.70 -0.65
C PRO A 176 8.29 18.92 -1.82
N ILE A 177 9.57 19.20 -2.11
CA ILE A 177 10.32 18.51 -3.16
C ILE A 177 10.45 17.04 -2.83
N ALA A 178 10.87 16.70 -1.60
CA ALA A 178 11.05 15.32 -1.19
C ALA A 178 9.76 14.50 -1.30
N SER A 179 8.60 15.06 -0.92
CA SER A 179 7.31 14.35 -1.05
C SER A 179 6.93 14.04 -2.50
N VAL A 180 7.08 15.01 -3.41
CA VAL A 180 6.79 14.83 -4.85
C VAL A 180 7.77 13.83 -5.46
N THR A 181 9.06 13.98 -5.17
CA THR A 181 10.11 13.08 -5.64
C THR A 181 9.88 11.66 -5.13
N SER A 182 9.46 11.45 -3.89
CA SER A 182 9.16 10.12 -3.36
C SER A 182 8.02 9.43 -4.11
N VAL A 183 6.90 10.13 -4.39
CA VAL A 183 5.79 9.57 -5.19
C VAL A 183 6.25 9.32 -6.63
N PHE A 184 7.01 10.24 -7.22
CA PHE A 184 7.52 10.07 -8.58
C PHE A 184 8.50 8.89 -8.70
N CYS A 185 9.43 8.74 -7.75
CA CYS A 185 10.31 7.58 -7.69
C CYS A 185 9.50 6.29 -7.57
N ALA A 186 8.46 6.26 -6.73
CA ALA A 186 7.56 5.10 -6.63
C ALA A 186 6.89 4.79 -7.98
N PHE A 187 6.42 5.83 -8.69
CA PHE A 187 5.87 5.74 -10.05
C PHE A 187 6.88 5.19 -11.08
N LEU A 188 8.16 5.57 -10.97
CA LEU A 188 9.21 5.04 -11.86
C LEU A 188 9.50 3.56 -11.64
N LEU A 189 9.21 3.04 -10.43
CA LEU A 189 9.39 1.62 -10.10
C LEU A 189 8.17 0.78 -10.51
N LYS A 190 6.96 1.35 -10.44
CA LYS A 190 5.68 0.82 -10.96
C LYS A 190 4.72 1.96 -11.21
N PHE A 191 3.78 1.86 -12.15
CA PHE A 191 2.94 3.01 -12.55
C PHE A 191 1.78 3.34 -11.59
N TYR A 192 1.21 2.35 -10.89
CA TYR A 192 0.03 2.59 -10.04
C TYR A 192 0.22 3.55 -8.84
N PRO A 193 1.39 3.70 -8.18
CA PRO A 193 1.57 4.55 -7.00
C PRO A 193 1.30 6.04 -7.23
N VAL A 194 1.14 6.50 -8.47
CA VAL A 194 0.74 7.88 -8.77
C VAL A 194 -0.58 8.27 -8.08
N VAL A 195 -1.50 7.31 -7.88
CA VAL A 195 -2.77 7.58 -7.18
C VAL A 195 -2.59 7.91 -5.69
N ALA A 196 -1.42 7.61 -5.11
CA ALA A 196 -1.07 8.01 -3.75
C ALA A 196 -0.97 9.53 -3.56
N ALA A 197 -0.93 10.30 -4.66
CA ALA A 197 -0.95 11.76 -4.65
C ALA A 197 -2.19 12.36 -3.96
N SER A 198 -3.26 11.58 -3.77
CA SER A 198 -4.40 11.97 -2.94
C SER A 198 -4.01 12.33 -1.50
N GLY A 199 -2.91 11.77 -0.98
CA GLY A 199 -2.34 12.16 0.31
C GLY A 199 -2.01 13.65 0.40
N PHE A 200 -1.74 14.32 -0.72
CA PHE A 200 -1.52 15.78 -0.74
C PHE A 200 -2.75 16.59 -0.37
N ALA A 201 -3.96 16.01 -0.38
CA ALA A 201 -5.20 16.73 -0.08
C ALA A 201 -5.26 17.29 1.37
N VAL A 202 -4.40 16.81 2.27
CA VAL A 202 -4.28 17.38 3.64
C VAL A 202 -3.57 18.73 3.67
N LEU A 203 -3.00 19.17 2.53
CA LEU A 203 -2.23 20.40 2.43
C LEU A 203 -3.11 21.61 2.10
N PRO A 204 -2.67 22.83 2.44
CA PRO A 204 -3.30 24.05 1.97
C PRO A 204 -3.39 24.09 0.44
N ARG A 205 -4.47 24.67 -0.11
CA ARG A 205 -4.76 24.67 -1.57
C ARG A 205 -3.57 25.03 -2.46
N LYS A 206 -2.84 26.10 -2.12
CA LYS A 206 -1.65 26.53 -2.88
C LYS A 206 -0.59 25.42 -2.94
N GLN A 207 -0.30 24.76 -1.81
CA GLN A 207 0.68 23.68 -1.76
C GLN A 207 0.19 22.42 -2.46
N LEU A 208 -1.09 22.06 -2.29
CA LEU A 208 -1.74 20.96 -3.00
C LEU A 208 -1.60 21.13 -4.50
N THR A 209 -2.02 22.28 -5.04
CA THR A 209 -1.94 22.57 -6.48
C THR A 209 -0.51 22.48 -7.00
N ILE A 210 0.46 23.12 -6.32
CA ILE A 210 1.87 23.07 -6.73
C ILE A 210 2.38 21.63 -6.78
N ARG A 211 2.12 20.82 -5.74
CA ARG A 211 2.61 19.43 -5.69
C ARG A 211 1.95 18.54 -6.75
N LEU A 212 0.64 18.70 -6.98
CA LEU A 212 -0.07 17.96 -8.03
C LEU A 212 0.40 18.34 -9.42
N VAL A 213 0.56 19.64 -9.72
CA VAL A 213 1.03 20.11 -11.04
C VAL A 213 2.46 19.64 -11.28
N SER A 214 3.35 19.74 -10.29
CA SER A 214 4.72 19.24 -10.41
C SER A 214 4.76 17.73 -10.67
N LEU A 215 4.02 16.93 -9.89
CA LEU A 215 3.96 15.49 -10.09
C LEU A 215 3.37 15.14 -11.47
N ALA A 216 2.26 15.79 -11.85
CA ALA A 216 1.62 15.57 -13.14
C ALA A 216 2.54 15.92 -14.30
N GLY A 217 3.30 17.03 -14.21
CA GLY A 217 4.30 17.40 -15.21
C GLY A 217 5.41 16.35 -15.34
N MET A 218 5.96 15.87 -14.23
CA MET A 218 7.00 14.83 -14.23
C MET A 218 6.48 13.50 -14.81
N VAL A 219 5.28 13.08 -14.43
CA VAL A 219 4.62 11.88 -14.96
C VAL A 219 4.33 12.03 -16.45
N ALA A 220 3.80 13.18 -16.88
CA ALA A 220 3.52 13.44 -18.29
C ALA A 220 4.80 13.37 -19.14
N VAL A 221 5.89 14.00 -18.70
CA VAL A 221 7.18 13.94 -19.38
C VAL A 221 7.66 12.48 -19.51
N TYR A 222 7.58 11.69 -18.43
CA TYR A 222 7.96 10.28 -18.48
C TYR A 222 7.10 9.46 -19.45
N VAL A 223 5.77 9.59 -19.36
CA VAL A 223 4.82 8.85 -20.19
C VAL A 223 4.99 9.21 -21.67
N LEU A 224 5.14 10.50 -22.00
CA LEU A 224 5.38 10.94 -23.37
C LEU A 224 6.71 10.41 -23.92
N ALA A 225 7.76 10.40 -23.10
CA ALA A 225 9.07 9.89 -23.51
C ALA A 225 9.14 8.36 -23.63
N ARG A 226 8.18 7.61 -23.05
CA ARG A 226 8.23 6.14 -22.90
C ARG A 226 6.94 5.42 -23.30
N ARG A 227 6.10 6.06 -24.11
CA ARG A 227 4.74 5.58 -24.43
C ARG A 227 4.73 4.13 -24.95
N ASP A 228 5.64 3.79 -25.86
CA ASP A 228 5.66 2.50 -26.54
C ASP A 228 6.08 1.39 -25.56
N GLU A 229 7.07 1.69 -24.70
CA GLU A 229 7.54 0.76 -23.65
C GLU A 229 6.47 0.50 -22.58
N ILE A 230 5.70 1.53 -22.20
CA ILE A 230 4.62 1.39 -21.21
C ILE A 230 3.59 0.39 -21.70
N GLN A 231 3.21 0.45 -22.98
CA GLN A 231 2.28 -0.51 -23.56
C GLN A 231 2.83 -1.94 -23.49
N THR A 232 4.10 -2.14 -23.86
CA THR A 232 4.73 -3.48 -23.77
C THR A 232 4.77 -4.01 -22.35
N VAL A 233 5.05 -3.17 -21.35
CA VAL A 233 5.04 -3.57 -19.92
C VAL A 233 3.63 -3.98 -19.48
N LEU A 234 2.61 -3.24 -19.90
CA LEU A 234 1.21 -3.55 -19.55
C LEU A 234 0.77 -4.89 -20.17
N GLU A 235 1.15 -5.16 -21.42
CA GLU A 235 0.85 -6.42 -22.11
C GLU A 235 1.62 -7.61 -21.53
N ALA A 236 2.85 -7.40 -21.05
CA ALA A 236 3.67 -8.43 -20.41
C ALA A 236 3.26 -8.73 -18.96
N THR A 237 2.38 -7.91 -18.36
CA THR A 237 1.98 -8.08 -16.96
C THR A 237 0.89 -9.14 -16.82
N PRO A 238 1.15 -10.28 -16.14
CA PRO A 238 0.15 -11.33 -16.00
C PRO A 238 -0.98 -10.90 -15.06
N MET A 239 -2.23 -11.19 -15.46
CA MET A 239 -3.41 -11.04 -14.61
C MET A 239 -3.78 -12.39 -13.99
N ALA A 240 -3.12 -12.74 -12.88
CA ALA A 240 -3.44 -13.96 -12.14
C ALA A 240 -4.79 -13.83 -11.40
N ALA A 241 -5.50 -14.94 -11.25
CA ALA A 241 -6.74 -15.00 -10.47
C ALA A 241 -6.54 -15.65 -9.09
N ILE A 242 -5.47 -16.42 -8.91
CA ILE A 242 -5.13 -17.08 -7.64
C ILE A 242 -4.28 -16.11 -6.81
N SER A 243 -4.56 -16.01 -5.51
CA SER A 243 -3.88 -15.08 -4.59
C SER A 243 -3.86 -13.65 -5.13
N SER A 244 -5.04 -13.19 -5.56
CA SER A 244 -5.23 -11.88 -6.17
C SER A 244 -6.54 -11.26 -5.71
N TYR A 245 -6.57 -9.93 -5.66
CA TYR A 245 -7.74 -9.10 -5.42
C TYR A 245 -7.99 -8.14 -6.58
N GLY A 246 -9.22 -7.62 -6.66
CA GLY A 246 -9.62 -6.58 -7.60
C GLY A 246 -10.90 -6.92 -8.35
N ARG A 247 -11.39 -5.95 -9.12
CA ARG A 247 -12.74 -6.02 -9.71
C ARG A 247 -12.93 -7.22 -10.65
N SER A 248 -11.85 -7.70 -11.26
CA SER A 248 -11.89 -8.74 -12.30
C SER A 248 -11.59 -10.14 -11.76
N VAL A 249 -11.31 -10.31 -10.46
CA VAL A 249 -10.88 -11.61 -9.93
C VAL A 249 -12.03 -12.61 -9.97
N ALA A 250 -13.19 -12.25 -9.40
CA ALA A 250 -14.40 -13.05 -9.51
C ALA A 250 -14.78 -13.35 -10.97
N VAL A 251 -14.66 -12.35 -11.87
CA VAL A 251 -14.92 -12.54 -13.31
C VAL A 251 -14.00 -13.61 -13.90
N THR A 252 -12.69 -13.50 -13.66
CA THR A 252 -11.69 -14.42 -14.19
C THR A 252 -11.87 -15.84 -13.63
N ARG A 253 -12.15 -15.96 -12.32
CA ARG A 253 -12.38 -17.26 -11.67
C ARG A 253 -13.65 -17.94 -12.18
N LEU A 254 -14.74 -17.19 -12.34
CA LEU A 254 -16.01 -17.72 -12.82
C LEU A 254 -15.95 -18.10 -14.31
N ALA A 255 -15.28 -17.29 -15.14
CA ALA A 255 -15.07 -17.58 -16.56
C ALA A 255 -14.29 -18.89 -16.78
N GLN A 256 -13.34 -19.21 -15.89
CA GLN A 256 -12.62 -20.50 -15.91
C GLN A 256 -13.52 -21.71 -15.61
N ILE A 257 -14.61 -21.52 -14.87
CA ILE A 257 -15.59 -22.58 -14.57
C ILE A 257 -16.61 -22.69 -15.71
N SER A 258 -17.15 -21.57 -16.17
CA SER A 258 -18.12 -21.50 -17.25
C SER A 258 -17.96 -20.18 -18.01
N PRO A 259 -17.57 -20.20 -19.30
CA PRO A 259 -17.48 -18.98 -20.09
C PRO A 259 -18.82 -18.24 -20.23
N GLN A 260 -19.95 -18.95 -20.12
CA GLN A 260 -21.30 -18.39 -20.28
C GLN A 260 -21.66 -17.40 -19.16
N ILE A 261 -21.07 -17.52 -17.96
CA ILE A 261 -21.34 -16.63 -16.83
C ILE A 261 -20.41 -15.41 -16.77
N GLU A 262 -19.41 -15.32 -17.63
CA GLU A 262 -18.44 -14.22 -17.68
C GLU A 262 -19.13 -12.86 -17.85
N GLY A 263 -20.12 -12.78 -18.76
CA GLY A 263 -20.88 -11.55 -19.02
C GLY A 263 -21.65 -11.07 -17.79
N LEU A 264 -22.32 -11.98 -17.08
CA LEU A 264 -23.04 -11.68 -15.84
C LEU A 264 -22.07 -11.24 -14.73
N ALA A 265 -20.96 -11.97 -14.54
CA ALA A 265 -19.96 -11.62 -13.54
C ALA A 265 -19.33 -10.24 -13.81
N THR A 266 -19.07 -9.92 -15.08
CA THR A 266 -18.59 -8.61 -15.51
C THR A 266 -19.60 -7.51 -15.20
N ALA A 267 -20.88 -7.73 -15.51
CA ALA A 267 -21.94 -6.77 -15.20
C ALA A 267 -22.06 -6.52 -13.69
N LEU A 268 -22.05 -7.59 -12.87
CA LEU A 268 -22.09 -7.49 -11.40
C LEU A 268 -20.89 -6.72 -10.84
N SER A 269 -19.69 -6.95 -11.38
CA SER A 269 -18.48 -6.21 -11.02
C SER A 269 -18.64 -4.71 -11.30
N TRP A 270 -19.15 -4.34 -12.48
CA TRP A 270 -19.41 -2.93 -12.81
C TRP A 270 -20.52 -2.30 -11.95
N ILE A 271 -21.54 -3.05 -11.58
CA ILE A 271 -22.56 -2.60 -10.61
C ILE A 271 -21.90 -2.30 -9.25
N GLY A 272 -21.00 -3.18 -8.79
CA GLY A 272 -20.23 -2.95 -7.56
C GLY A 272 -19.38 -1.67 -7.63
N VAL A 273 -18.72 -1.42 -8.77
CA VAL A 273 -17.98 -0.17 -9.02
C VAL A 273 -18.90 1.04 -9.01
N ALA A 274 -20.04 0.98 -9.72
CA ALA A 274 -21.01 2.07 -9.77
C ALA A 274 -21.57 2.40 -8.38
N LEU A 275 -21.83 1.38 -7.56
CA LEU A 275 -22.25 1.54 -6.17
C LEU A 275 -21.16 2.22 -5.34
N ALA A 276 -19.89 1.80 -5.46
CA ALA A 276 -18.77 2.44 -4.76
C ALA A 276 -18.64 3.92 -5.14
N VAL A 277 -18.77 4.26 -6.43
CA VAL A 277 -18.74 5.64 -6.93
C VAL A 277 -19.93 6.44 -6.38
N ALA A 278 -21.14 5.90 -6.44
CA ALA A 278 -22.33 6.57 -5.90
C ALA A 278 -22.20 6.83 -4.39
N LEU A 279 -21.65 5.88 -3.63
CA LEU A 279 -21.38 6.02 -2.20
C LEU A 279 -20.28 7.05 -1.91
N PHE A 280 -19.20 7.07 -2.71
CA PHE A 280 -18.17 8.11 -2.63
C PHE A 280 -18.75 9.51 -2.90
N VAL A 281 -19.49 9.68 -3.99
CA VAL A 281 -20.08 10.96 -4.39
C VAL A 281 -21.09 11.43 -3.35
N SER A 282 -21.98 10.54 -2.89
CA SER A 282 -22.97 10.89 -1.87
C SER A 282 -22.33 11.24 -0.53
N SER A 283 -21.25 10.58 -0.12
CA SER A 283 -20.54 10.91 1.12
C SER A 283 -19.71 12.19 0.99
N PHE A 284 -19.18 12.47 -0.20
CA PHE A 284 -18.45 13.70 -0.51
C PHE A 284 -19.37 14.94 -0.43
N PHE A 285 -20.54 14.91 -1.03
CA PHE A 285 -21.44 16.09 -0.97
C PHE A 285 -22.20 16.22 0.35
N ARG A 286 -22.07 15.25 1.26
CA ARG A 286 -22.70 15.32 2.57
C ARG A 286 -21.91 16.28 3.45
N ASN A 287 -22.56 17.34 3.91
CA ASN A 287 -21.97 18.33 4.81
C ASN A 287 -21.89 17.75 6.25
N GLN A 288 -20.97 16.81 6.45
CA GLN A 288 -20.68 16.25 7.77
C GLN A 288 -19.59 17.06 8.45
N SER A 289 -19.81 17.43 9.70
CA SER A 289 -18.74 17.89 10.58
C SER A 289 -17.66 16.82 10.61
N LEU A 290 -16.40 17.18 10.30
CA LEU A 290 -15.31 16.22 10.29
C LEU A 290 -15.32 15.44 11.61
N PRO A 291 -15.09 14.12 11.59
CA PRO A 291 -14.65 13.45 12.80
C PRO A 291 -13.50 14.27 13.39
N ALA A 292 -13.54 14.58 14.68
CA ALA A 292 -12.50 15.37 15.38
C ALA A 292 -11.07 14.86 15.10
N LEU A 293 -10.94 13.60 14.67
CA LEU A 293 -9.73 12.96 14.14
C LEU A 293 -9.04 13.74 13.00
N VAL A 294 -9.79 14.27 12.03
CA VAL A 294 -9.15 14.94 10.87
C VAL A 294 -8.53 16.28 11.28
N GLU A 295 -9.10 16.92 12.29
CA GLU A 295 -8.57 18.16 12.84
C GLU A 295 -7.37 17.90 13.76
N SER A 296 -7.32 16.75 14.44
CA SER A 296 -6.30 16.44 15.45
C SER A 296 -5.07 15.70 14.93
N ASP A 297 -5.19 14.85 13.89
CA ASP A 297 -4.09 13.99 13.43
C ASP A 297 -3.98 13.91 11.89
N ARG A 298 -3.27 14.89 11.33
CA ARG A 298 -3.04 14.99 9.87
C ARG A 298 -2.26 13.81 9.30
N TRP A 299 -1.35 13.20 10.06
CA TRP A 299 -0.56 12.08 9.56
C TRP A 299 -1.47 10.90 9.28
N THR A 300 -2.37 10.57 10.21
CA THR A 300 -3.34 9.48 10.06
C THR A 300 -4.23 9.67 8.83
N VAL A 301 -4.68 10.90 8.58
CA VAL A 301 -5.50 11.21 7.39
C VAL A 301 -4.68 11.14 6.10
N CYS A 302 -3.46 11.66 6.09
CA CYS A 302 -2.57 11.59 4.94
C CYS A 302 -2.23 10.14 4.58
N ALA A 303 -1.89 9.33 5.58
CA ALA A 303 -1.64 7.90 5.43
C ALA A 303 -2.88 7.19 4.88
N PHE A 304 -4.05 7.43 5.47
CA PHE A 304 -5.31 6.85 4.99
C PHE A 304 -5.59 7.18 3.52
N LEU A 305 -5.50 8.45 3.11
CA LEU A 305 -5.73 8.82 1.72
C LEU A 305 -4.73 8.14 0.78
N THR A 306 -3.45 8.10 1.18
CA THR A 306 -2.37 7.44 0.43
C THR A 306 -2.66 5.94 0.23
N GLY A 307 -2.89 5.19 1.32
CA GLY A 307 -3.11 3.75 1.27
C GLY A 307 -4.41 3.35 0.60
N SER A 308 -5.51 4.01 0.98
CA SER A 308 -6.85 3.74 0.43
C SER A 308 -6.90 4.03 -1.06
N SER A 309 -6.23 5.08 -1.54
CA SER A 309 -6.18 5.38 -2.97
C SER A 309 -5.38 4.37 -3.76
N VAL A 310 -4.26 3.87 -3.22
CA VAL A 310 -3.49 2.80 -3.85
C VAL A 310 -4.31 1.52 -3.95
N PHE A 311 -4.98 1.11 -2.86
CA PHE A 311 -5.86 -0.05 -2.87
C PHE A 311 -7.01 0.12 -3.86
N CYS A 312 -7.80 1.19 -3.77
CA CYS A 312 -8.93 1.44 -4.67
C CYS A 312 -8.49 1.58 -6.13
N GLY A 313 -7.40 2.30 -6.40
CA GLY A 313 -6.87 2.49 -7.74
C GLY A 313 -6.44 1.17 -8.37
N THR A 314 -5.68 0.34 -7.64
CA THR A 314 -5.29 -0.98 -8.14
C THR A 314 -6.48 -1.92 -8.28
N PHE A 315 -7.42 -1.92 -7.34
CA PHE A 315 -8.67 -2.70 -7.40
C PHE A 315 -9.44 -2.44 -8.70
N LEU A 316 -9.52 -1.18 -9.13
CA LEU A 316 -10.19 -0.77 -10.36
C LEU A 316 -9.46 -1.15 -11.65
N VAL A 317 -8.13 -1.26 -11.62
CA VAL A 317 -7.34 -1.63 -12.81
C VAL A 317 -7.64 -3.06 -13.25
N GLY A 318 -7.85 -3.98 -12.31
CA GLY A 318 -8.11 -5.39 -12.62
C GLY A 318 -7.60 -6.31 -11.52
N ASN A 319 -6.99 -7.44 -11.90
CA ASN A 319 -6.45 -8.40 -10.94
C ASN A 319 -5.06 -7.96 -10.47
N ASN A 320 -4.83 -8.00 -9.17
CA ASN A 320 -3.54 -7.69 -8.56
C ASN A 320 -3.22 -8.71 -7.50
N TRP A 321 -1.96 -9.10 -7.39
CA TRP A 321 -1.49 -10.00 -6.35
C TRP A 321 -1.76 -9.47 -4.94
N ASP A 322 -2.17 -10.37 -4.04
CA ASP A 322 -2.57 -10.04 -2.66
C ASP A 322 -1.47 -9.42 -1.82
N TYR A 323 -0.20 -9.57 -2.21
CA TYR A 323 0.87 -8.90 -1.49
C TYR A 323 0.71 -7.37 -1.50
N ARG A 324 -0.01 -6.77 -2.46
CA ARG A 324 -0.29 -5.32 -2.48
C ARG A 324 -1.29 -4.88 -1.42
N LEU A 325 -1.99 -5.80 -0.76
CA LEU A 325 -2.79 -5.48 0.42
C LEU A 325 -1.97 -4.74 1.48
N MET A 326 -0.63 -4.91 1.50
CA MET A 326 0.28 -4.17 2.38
C MET A 326 0.05 -2.65 2.39
N PHE A 327 -0.42 -2.04 1.29
CA PHE A 327 -0.69 -0.59 1.26
C PHE A 327 -1.86 -0.17 2.16
N LEU A 328 -2.76 -1.08 2.54
CA LEU A 328 -3.82 -0.83 3.53
C LEU A 328 -3.27 -0.63 4.95
N LEU A 329 -2.01 -0.99 5.22
CA LEU A 329 -1.37 -0.69 6.52
C LEU A 329 -1.39 0.82 6.81
N PHE A 330 -1.31 1.68 5.78
CA PHE A 330 -1.45 3.13 5.94
C PHE A 330 -2.86 3.56 6.38
N SER A 331 -3.89 2.76 6.05
CA SER A 331 -5.29 3.09 6.33
C SER A 331 -5.75 2.62 7.73
N PHE A 332 -5.06 1.64 8.33
CA PHE A 332 -5.47 1.04 9.60
C PHE A 332 -5.57 2.01 10.79
N PRO A 333 -4.63 2.95 11.02
CA PRO A 333 -4.77 3.92 12.12
C PRO A 333 -6.07 4.73 12.01
N CYS A 334 -6.42 5.17 10.80
CA CYS A 334 -7.63 5.96 10.59
C CYS A 334 -8.90 5.12 10.74
N LEU A 335 -8.90 3.87 10.25
CA LEU A 335 -10.03 2.96 10.43
C LEU A 335 -10.28 2.64 11.91
N VAL A 336 -9.23 2.38 12.69
CA VAL A 336 -9.33 2.14 14.14
C VAL A 336 -9.92 3.35 14.85
N SER A 337 -9.46 4.55 14.51
CA SER A 337 -10.02 5.79 15.06
C SER A 337 -11.48 6.02 14.65
N PHE A 338 -11.86 5.69 13.42
CA PHE A 338 -13.25 5.79 12.97
C PHE A 338 -14.19 4.75 13.61
N CYS A 339 -13.67 3.61 14.07
CA CYS A 339 -14.44 2.68 14.91
C CYS A 339 -14.87 3.30 16.27
N GLN A 340 -14.28 4.44 16.65
CA GLN A 340 -14.61 5.19 17.87
C GLN A 340 -15.40 6.47 17.56
N ALA A 341 -15.78 6.71 16.31
CA ALA A 341 -16.55 7.89 15.92
C ALA A 341 -17.95 7.91 16.59
N SER A 342 -18.44 9.13 16.88
CA SER A 342 -19.78 9.35 17.43
C SER A 342 -20.87 9.02 16.42
N GLU A 343 -20.65 9.27 15.12
CA GLU A 343 -21.60 8.90 14.08
C GLU A 343 -21.60 7.38 13.85
N LYS A 344 -22.71 6.73 14.21
CA LYS A 344 -22.91 5.27 14.10
C LYS A 344 -22.60 4.73 12.70
N ARG A 345 -22.95 5.45 11.63
CA ARG A 345 -22.72 5.03 10.24
C ARG A 345 -21.23 4.93 9.93
N ILE A 346 -20.44 5.97 10.28
CA ILE A 346 -18.98 5.99 10.08
C ILE A 346 -18.35 4.84 10.86
N LYS A 347 -18.75 4.68 12.12
CA LYS A 347 -18.27 3.60 12.99
C LYS A 347 -18.50 2.21 12.40
N VAL A 348 -19.71 1.92 11.92
CA VAL A 348 -20.04 0.61 11.35
C VAL A 348 -19.27 0.38 10.05
N VAL A 349 -19.23 1.35 9.14
CA VAL A 349 -18.50 1.21 7.87
C VAL A 349 -17.01 1.00 8.14
N ALA A 350 -16.41 1.77 9.05
CA ALA A 350 -15.01 1.60 9.42
C ALA A 350 -14.72 0.23 10.04
N ALA A 351 -15.58 -0.24 10.95
CA ALA A 351 -15.42 -1.56 11.56
C ALA A 351 -15.52 -2.69 10.53
N LEU A 352 -16.53 -2.66 9.65
CA LEU A 352 -16.68 -3.65 8.57
C LEU A 352 -15.49 -3.60 7.61
N THR A 353 -15.05 -2.41 7.21
CA THR A 353 -13.90 -2.20 6.32
C THR A 353 -12.62 -2.76 6.95
N LEU A 354 -12.40 -2.49 8.25
CA LEU A 354 -11.24 -2.96 8.99
C LEU A 354 -11.22 -4.48 9.11
N LEU A 355 -12.34 -5.08 9.52
CA LEU A 355 -12.48 -6.53 9.65
C LEU A 355 -12.31 -7.23 8.30
N ALA A 356 -12.92 -6.70 7.24
CA ALA A 356 -12.78 -7.22 5.88
C ALA A 356 -11.32 -7.12 5.39
N SER A 357 -10.64 -6.00 5.63
CA SER A 357 -9.23 -5.84 5.27
C SER A 357 -8.34 -6.83 6.02
N ILE A 358 -8.54 -7.01 7.34
CA ILE A 358 -7.79 -8.00 8.12
C ILE A 358 -8.05 -9.41 7.61
N ALA A 359 -9.31 -9.75 7.28
CA ALA A 359 -9.65 -11.04 6.69
C ALA A 359 -8.92 -11.28 5.35
N SER A 360 -8.90 -10.30 4.45
CA SER A 360 -8.15 -10.38 3.18
C SER A 360 -6.65 -10.57 3.39
N PHE A 361 -6.05 -9.89 4.37
CA PHE A 361 -4.64 -10.10 4.73
C PHE A 361 -4.34 -11.56 5.11
N TRP A 362 -5.30 -12.23 5.74
CA TRP A 362 -5.22 -13.60 6.25
C TRP A 362 -5.91 -14.65 5.37
N HIS A 363 -6.21 -14.32 4.10
CA HIS A 363 -6.95 -15.20 3.18
C HIS A 363 -6.35 -16.62 3.07
N LEU A 364 -5.03 -16.80 3.04
CA LEU A 364 -4.41 -18.14 3.01
C LEU A 364 -4.65 -18.95 4.30
N GLY A 365 -4.70 -18.28 5.45
CA GLY A 365 -5.02 -18.93 6.72
C GLY A 365 -6.47 -19.40 6.74
N ILE A 366 -7.38 -18.54 6.27
CA ILE A 366 -8.81 -18.86 6.14
C ILE A 366 -9.03 -20.00 5.15
N TRP A 367 -8.37 -19.95 3.98
CA TRP A 367 -8.41 -21.03 2.99
C TRP A 367 -7.95 -22.36 3.59
N ASN A 368 -6.84 -22.35 4.31
CA ASN A 368 -6.31 -23.57 4.91
C ASN A 368 -7.24 -24.15 6.00
N ALA A 369 -7.95 -23.29 6.73
CA ALA A 369 -8.93 -23.70 7.73
C ALA A 369 -10.20 -24.27 7.07
N LEU A 370 -10.68 -23.66 5.98
CA LEU A 370 -11.95 -24.04 5.35
C LEU A 370 -11.82 -25.20 4.37
N LYS A 371 -10.67 -25.40 3.71
CA LYS A 371 -10.50 -26.45 2.67
C LYS A 371 -10.78 -27.89 3.15
N THR A 372 -10.85 -28.13 4.46
CA THR A 372 -11.12 -29.44 5.07
C THR A 372 -12.61 -29.77 5.16
N VAL A 373 -13.49 -28.78 4.97
CA VAL A 373 -14.95 -28.93 5.07
C VAL A 373 -15.55 -29.01 3.65
N PRO A 374 -16.65 -29.76 3.42
CA PRO A 374 -17.34 -29.78 2.13
C PRO A 374 -17.65 -28.37 1.62
N TYR A 375 -17.33 -28.09 0.36
CA TYR A 375 -17.44 -26.78 -0.29
C TYR A 375 -16.61 -25.65 0.32
N GLY A 376 -15.69 -25.95 1.25
CA GLY A 376 -14.95 -24.95 1.99
C GLY A 376 -13.95 -24.14 1.15
N SER A 377 -13.38 -24.73 0.09
CA SER A 377 -12.57 -24.00 -0.89
C SER A 377 -13.38 -22.92 -1.61
N GLN A 378 -14.57 -23.27 -2.12
CA GLN A 378 -15.47 -22.32 -2.78
C GLN A 378 -15.93 -21.24 -1.81
N ALA A 379 -16.27 -21.63 -0.57
CA ALA A 379 -16.66 -20.71 0.48
C ALA A 379 -15.53 -19.73 0.83
N SER A 380 -14.28 -20.20 0.93
CA SER A 380 -13.13 -19.33 1.20
C SER A 380 -12.88 -18.33 0.07
N VAL A 381 -13.02 -18.74 -1.19
CA VAL A 381 -12.90 -17.84 -2.34
C VAL A 381 -14.01 -16.80 -2.34
N ALA A 382 -15.26 -17.21 -2.15
CA ALA A 382 -16.39 -16.28 -2.09
C ALA A 382 -16.25 -15.30 -0.92
N PHE A 383 -15.76 -15.77 0.23
CA PHE A 383 -15.50 -14.95 1.41
C PHE A 383 -14.41 -13.92 1.16
N ASP A 384 -13.29 -14.31 0.56
CA ASP A 384 -12.20 -13.41 0.20
C ASP A 384 -12.65 -12.33 -0.79
N GLU A 385 -13.39 -12.71 -1.85
CA GLU A 385 -13.99 -11.73 -2.78
C GLU A 385 -14.92 -10.76 -2.05
N LEU A 386 -15.80 -11.27 -1.17
CA LEU A 386 -16.72 -10.44 -0.40
C LEU A 386 -15.96 -9.45 0.50
N CYS A 387 -14.91 -9.89 1.18
CA CYS A 387 -14.05 -9.02 2.00
C CYS A 387 -13.38 -7.93 1.15
N ASN A 388 -12.85 -8.29 -0.01
CA ASN A 388 -12.19 -7.34 -0.92
C ASN A 388 -13.18 -6.27 -1.44
N TRP A 389 -14.42 -6.64 -1.78
CA TRP A 389 -15.48 -5.69 -2.17
C TRP A 389 -15.95 -4.82 -1.01
N ILE A 390 -16.13 -5.37 0.20
CA ILE A 390 -16.48 -4.60 1.39
C ILE A 390 -15.38 -3.58 1.69
N ALA A 391 -14.11 -3.98 1.62
CA ALA A 391 -12.99 -3.08 1.81
C ALA A 391 -13.00 -1.96 0.75
N PHE A 392 -13.15 -2.30 -0.52
CA PHE A 392 -13.19 -1.32 -1.61
C PHE A 392 -14.31 -0.27 -1.44
N ILE A 393 -15.55 -0.73 -1.24
CA ILE A 393 -16.71 0.15 -1.08
C ILE A 393 -16.58 1.00 0.19
N GLY A 394 -16.15 0.39 1.29
CA GLY A 394 -16.00 1.06 2.58
C GLY A 394 -14.91 2.15 2.56
N LEU A 395 -13.76 1.86 1.96
CA LEU A 395 -12.69 2.84 1.78
C LEU A 395 -13.12 3.98 0.86
N ALA A 396 -13.80 3.70 -0.25
CA ALA A 396 -14.33 4.73 -1.14
C ALA A 396 -15.32 5.66 -0.39
N TYR A 397 -16.27 5.08 0.35
CA TYR A 397 -17.21 5.87 1.15
C TYR A 397 -16.50 6.78 2.18
N LEU A 398 -15.54 6.23 2.94
CA LEU A 398 -14.79 6.98 3.96
C LEU A 398 -13.86 8.03 3.35
N MET A 399 -13.27 7.77 2.18
CA MET A 399 -12.49 8.76 1.44
C MET A 399 -13.34 9.97 1.03
N GLY A 400 -14.58 9.76 0.58
CA GLY A 400 -15.49 10.85 0.24
C GLY A 400 -15.78 11.76 1.46
N ILE A 401 -15.99 11.17 2.65
CA ILE A 401 -16.18 11.90 3.91
C ILE A 401 -14.96 12.76 4.25
N ILE A 402 -13.75 12.24 4.05
CA ILE A 402 -12.51 12.96 4.39
C ILE A 402 -12.21 14.06 3.37
N LEU A 403 -12.35 13.78 2.07
CA LEU A 403 -11.91 14.70 1.01
C LEU A 403 -12.78 15.94 0.90
N SER A 404 -14.10 15.79 1.12
CA SER A 404 -15.05 16.90 1.04
C SER A 404 -14.66 18.12 1.89
N PRO A 405 -14.51 17.97 3.22
CA PRO A 405 -14.12 19.07 4.08
C PRO A 405 -12.72 19.59 3.78
N LEU A 406 -11.75 18.72 3.48
CA LEU A 406 -10.37 19.14 3.16
C LEU A 406 -10.31 20.07 1.94
N LEU A 407 -11.13 19.79 0.92
CA LEU A 407 -11.18 20.60 -0.29
C LEU A 407 -12.03 21.86 -0.13
N GLN A 408 -13.08 21.82 0.70
CA GLN A 408 -13.95 22.98 0.96
C GLN A 408 -13.34 23.98 1.95
N ARG A 409 -12.70 23.50 3.02
CA ARG A 409 -12.09 24.29 4.11
C ARG A 409 -10.69 23.73 4.41
N PRO A 410 -9.63 24.20 3.74
CA PRO A 410 -8.28 23.70 4.00
C PRO A 410 -7.89 23.91 5.46
N ILE A 411 -7.28 22.89 6.08
CA ILE A 411 -6.87 22.96 7.49
C ILE A 411 -5.86 24.12 7.64
N PRO A 412 -6.10 25.08 8.56
CA PRO A 412 -5.18 26.21 8.76
C PRO A 412 -3.78 25.71 9.09
N PRO A 413 -2.70 26.36 8.62
CA PRO A 413 -1.34 25.94 8.97
C PRO A 413 -1.17 25.86 10.49
N PRO A 414 -0.35 24.93 11.01
CA PRO A 414 -0.05 24.93 12.44
C PRO A 414 0.52 26.30 12.81
N ASN A 415 -0.09 26.97 13.79
CA ASN A 415 0.36 28.28 14.25
C ASN A 415 1.84 28.20 14.67
N CYS A 416 2.72 28.81 13.88
CA CYS A 416 4.14 28.95 14.24
C CYS A 416 4.34 29.90 15.43
N ASP A 417 3.33 30.69 15.80
CA ASP A 417 3.48 31.78 16.78
C ASP A 417 3.37 31.33 18.26
N ARG A 418 3.13 30.05 18.55
CA ARG A 418 3.07 29.55 19.94
C ARG A 418 4.39 29.00 20.49
N LEU A 419 5.51 29.18 19.78
CA LEU A 419 6.85 28.76 20.25
C LEU A 419 7.72 29.91 20.78
N HIS A 420 7.20 31.14 20.86
CA HIS A 420 7.84 32.21 21.63
C HIS A 420 7.07 32.43 22.95
N PRO A 421 7.49 31.78 24.06
CA PRO A 421 7.14 32.31 25.37
C PRO A 421 7.90 33.63 25.57
N ASP A 422 7.15 34.69 25.82
CA ASP A 422 7.56 35.94 26.49
C ASP A 422 8.66 36.79 25.83
N SER A 423 8.24 37.70 24.94
CA SER A 423 8.79 39.06 24.92
C SER A 423 7.86 39.97 25.73
N GLY A 424 7.93 39.83 27.05
CA GLY A 424 7.14 40.58 28.02
C GLY A 424 8.01 41.15 29.14
N LEU A 425 8.99 41.96 28.78
CA LEU A 425 9.66 42.90 29.68
C LEU A 425 9.67 44.26 28.99
N GLN A 426 8.66 45.07 29.32
CA GLN A 426 8.75 46.53 29.41
C GLN A 426 7.99 46.97 30.65
#